data_AF-A0A1B6L0Z2-F1
#
_entry.id   AF-A0A1B6L0Z2-F1
#
_cell.length_a   1.000
_cell.length_b   1.000
_cell.length_c   1.000
_cell.angle_alpha   90.00
_cell.angle_beta   90.00
_cell.angle_gamma   90.00
#
_symmetry.space_group_name_H-M   'P 1'
#
loop_
_entity.id
_entity.type
_entity.pdbx_description
1 polymer ?
#
loop_
_entity_poly.entity_id
_entity_poly.type
_entity_poly.pdbx_seq_one_letter_code
_entity_poly.pdbx_strand_id
1 'polypeptide(L)'
;CVRRSTYNTENSQEMELTPPTKEQREMIFKEINLNSEQLKRDTSSLKDWLRSQPHLPHDLDDKVLASFIVGCKNSLERSKQILDAYLTNRTSCPEFYSSRDPCNPTFRRQNKLFQYIVLPG
;
A
#
# COMPACT_ATOMS: atom_id res chain seq x y z
N CYS A 1 -10.79 -22.85 4.80
CA CYS A 1 -11.18 -23.46 6.08
C CYS A 1 -11.35 -22.34 7.10
N VAL A 2 -12.60 -21.88 7.29
CA VAL A 2 -12.92 -20.84 8.28
C VAL A 2 -12.86 -21.49 9.65
N ARG A 3 -11.75 -21.32 10.35
CA ARG A 3 -11.73 -21.44 11.81
C ARG A 3 -11.59 -20.04 12.36
N ARG A 4 -12.70 -19.48 12.85
CA ARG A 4 -12.68 -18.44 13.88
C ARG A 4 -11.82 -18.99 15.00
N SER A 5 -10.58 -18.55 15.08
CA SER A 5 -9.74 -18.81 16.24
C SER A 5 -10.12 -17.80 17.29
N THR A 6 -10.91 -18.24 18.26
CA THR A 6 -11.13 -17.54 19.53
C THR A 6 -9.80 -17.56 20.31
N TYR A 7 -8.94 -16.58 20.05
CA TYR A 7 -7.81 -16.31 20.95
C TYR A 7 -8.33 -15.44 22.09
N ASN A 8 -8.14 -15.92 23.32
CA ASN A 8 -8.46 -15.23 24.57
C ASN A 8 -8.03 -13.75 24.52
N THR A 9 -9.01 -12.87 24.66
CA THR A 9 -8.88 -11.42 24.57
C THR A 9 -8.68 -10.84 25.96
N GLU A 10 -7.57 -11.18 26.62
CA GLU A 10 -7.21 -10.53 27.88
C GLU A 10 -5.76 -10.05 27.74
N ASN A 11 -5.59 -8.72 27.62
CA ASN A 11 -4.32 -8.01 27.40
C ASN A 11 -3.69 -8.04 26.00
N SER A 12 -4.49 -7.80 24.95
CA SER A 12 -3.96 -7.32 23.66
C SER A 12 -4.17 -5.81 23.60
N GLN A 13 -3.10 -5.02 23.75
CA GLN A 13 -3.17 -3.63 23.29
C GLN A 13 -3.48 -3.69 21.79
N GLU A 14 -4.65 -3.20 21.43
CA GLU A 14 -5.19 -3.19 20.08
C GLU A 14 -4.30 -2.28 19.22
N MET A 15 -3.37 -2.90 18.49
CA MET A 15 -2.44 -2.20 17.60
C MET A 15 -3.14 -1.93 16.26
N GLU A 16 -4.26 -1.20 16.31
CA GLU A 16 -4.98 -0.77 15.12
C GLU A 16 -4.34 0.52 14.59
N LEU A 17 -3.85 0.47 13.34
CA LEU A 17 -3.38 1.67 12.66
C LEU A 17 -4.60 2.55 12.32
N THR A 18 -4.90 3.50 13.20
CA THR A 18 -5.97 4.48 12.93
C THR A 18 -5.59 5.32 11.73
N PRO A 19 -6.50 5.55 10.76
CA PRO A 19 -6.22 6.43 9.63
C PRO A 19 -5.90 7.85 10.14
N PRO A 20 -5.06 8.61 9.42
CA PRO A 20 -4.63 9.92 9.87
C PRO A 20 -5.84 10.86 10.01
N THR A 21 -5.84 11.65 11.10
CA THR A 21 -6.87 12.66 11.36
C THR A 21 -6.85 13.75 10.29
N LYS A 22 -7.95 14.50 10.16
CA LYS A 22 -8.08 15.54 9.14
C LYS A 22 -6.94 16.59 9.24
N GLU A 23 -6.59 16.97 10.45
CA GLU A 23 -5.52 17.93 10.74
C GLU A 23 -4.14 17.39 10.31
N GLN A 24 -3.85 16.11 10.58
CA GLN A 24 -2.62 15.46 10.13
C GLN A 24 -2.53 15.42 8.60
N ARG A 25 -3.64 15.18 7.91
CA ARG A 25 -3.68 15.21 6.44
C ARG A 25 -3.39 16.61 5.90
N GLU A 26 -3.91 17.65 6.53
CA GLU A 26 -3.66 19.04 6.14
C GLU A 26 -2.19 19.43 6.35
N MET A 27 -1.57 18.98 7.45
CA MET A 27 -0.12 19.16 7.68
C MET A 27 0.71 18.46 6.59
N ILE A 28 0.40 17.20 6.28
CA ILE A 28 1.07 16.44 5.21
C ILE A 28 0.91 17.15 3.86
N PHE A 29 -0.29 17.63 3.53
CA PHE A 29 -0.51 18.35 2.28
C PHE A 29 0.24 19.68 2.22
N LYS A 30 0.38 20.39 3.35
CA LYS A 30 1.18 21.61 3.42
C LYS A 30 2.67 21.34 3.21
N GLU A 31 3.22 20.31 3.86
CA GLU A 31 4.63 19.94 3.70
C GLU A 31 4.98 19.53 2.27
N ILE A 32 4.06 18.83 1.62
CA ILE A 32 4.26 18.30 0.27
C ILE A 32 3.82 19.33 -0.81
N ASN A 33 3.33 20.51 -0.41
CA ASN A 33 2.73 21.52 -1.30
C ASN A 33 1.65 20.92 -2.23
N LEU A 34 0.84 20.01 -1.69
CA LEU A 34 -0.20 19.31 -2.43
C LEU A 34 -1.53 20.07 -2.34
N ASN A 35 -2.20 20.24 -3.47
CA ASN A 35 -3.59 20.70 -3.52
C ASN A 35 -4.52 19.51 -3.79
N SER A 36 -5.68 19.46 -3.13
CA SER A 36 -6.66 18.38 -3.28
C SER A 36 -7.19 18.26 -4.72
N GLU A 37 -7.34 19.39 -5.40
CA GLU A 37 -7.74 19.43 -6.82
C GLU A 37 -6.62 18.98 -7.75
N GLN A 38 -5.36 19.28 -7.41
CA GLN A 38 -4.20 18.82 -8.18
C GLN A 38 -4.06 17.30 -8.05
N LEU A 39 -4.24 16.75 -6.85
CA LEU A 39 -4.21 15.31 -6.61
C LEU A 39 -5.24 14.57 -7.48
N LYS A 40 -6.47 15.06 -7.59
CA LYS A 40 -7.50 14.44 -8.45
C LYS A 40 -7.11 14.45 -9.93
N ARG A 41 -6.54 15.55 -10.41
CA ARG A 41 -6.04 15.67 -11.80
C ARG A 41 -4.90 14.70 -12.06
N ASP A 42 -3.96 14.63 -11.11
CA ASP A 42 -2.79 13.76 -11.20
C ASP A 42 -3.20 12.29 -11.13
N THR A 43 -4.15 11.92 -10.27
CA THR A 43 -4.74 10.57 -10.22
C THR A 43 -5.41 10.21 -11.54
N SER A 44 -6.18 11.13 -12.14
CA SER A 44 -6.83 10.89 -13.44
C SER A 44 -5.79 10.70 -14.55
N SER A 45 -4.76 11.54 -14.58
CA SER A 45 -3.66 11.47 -15.55
C SER A 45 -2.85 10.17 -15.41
N LEU A 46 -2.64 9.70 -14.18
CA LEU A 46 -1.96 8.44 -13.88
C LEU A 46 -2.81 7.24 -14.32
N LYS A 47 -4.13 7.31 -14.14
CA LYS A 47 -5.08 6.27 -14.57
C LYS A 47 -5.16 6.16 -16.10
N ASP A 48 -5.18 7.28 -16.79
CA ASP A 48 -5.15 7.30 -18.25
C ASP A 48 -3.81 6.81 -18.81
N TRP A 49 -2.70 7.15 -18.15
CA TRP A 49 -1.39 6.60 -18.49
C TRP A 49 -1.33 5.08 -18.27
N LEU A 50 -1.93 4.55 -17.20
CA LEU A 50 -1.98 3.12 -16.95
C LEU A 50 -2.74 2.38 -18.07
N ARG A 51 -3.83 2.96 -18.58
CA ARG A 51 -4.60 2.45 -19.73
C ARG A 51 -3.82 2.42 -21.04
N SER A 52 -2.80 3.26 -21.18
CA SER A 52 -1.94 3.24 -22.36
C SER A 52 -0.95 2.08 -22.36
N GLN A 53 -0.77 1.40 -21.22
CA GLN A 53 0.21 0.32 -21.05
C GLN A 53 -0.49 -1.06 -21.01
N PRO A 54 -0.62 -1.77 -22.14
CA PRO A 54 -1.42 -3.00 -22.22
C PRO A 54 -0.83 -4.19 -21.43
N HIS A 55 0.44 -4.10 -21.03
CA HIS A 55 1.14 -5.13 -20.26
C HIS A 55 0.94 -5.00 -18.74
N LEU A 56 0.35 -3.91 -18.27
CA LEU A 56 0.10 -3.66 -16.85
C LEU A 56 -1.35 -4.00 -16.48
N PRO A 57 -1.61 -4.50 -15.26
CA PRO A 57 -2.98 -4.67 -14.77
C PRO A 57 -3.66 -3.31 -14.58
N HIS A 58 -4.86 -3.18 -15.13
CA HIS A 58 -5.60 -1.92 -15.23
C HIS A 58 -6.50 -1.61 -14.03
N ASP A 59 -6.64 -2.57 -13.10
CA ASP A 59 -7.66 -2.55 -12.05
C ASP A 59 -7.10 -2.06 -10.71
N LEU A 60 -6.57 -0.83 -10.71
CA LEU A 60 -6.06 -0.18 -9.50
C LEU A 60 -7.07 0.83 -8.95
N ASP A 61 -7.32 0.73 -7.64
CA ASP A 61 -8.17 1.67 -6.91
C ASP A 61 -7.58 3.09 -6.92
N ASP A 62 -8.43 4.09 -7.09
CA ASP A 62 -8.03 5.51 -7.07
C ASP A 62 -7.37 5.91 -5.74
N LYS A 63 -7.74 5.24 -4.63
CA LYS A 63 -7.10 5.43 -3.32
C LYS A 63 -5.63 5.00 -3.33
N VAL A 64 -5.33 3.88 -3.98
CA VAL A 64 -3.96 3.35 -4.10
C VAL A 64 -3.13 4.29 -4.97
N LEU A 65 -3.68 4.74 -6.10
CA LEU A 65 -3.03 5.72 -6.98
C LEU A 65 -2.74 7.04 -6.24
N ALA A 66 -3.70 7.54 -5.45
CA ALA A 66 -3.50 8.73 -4.62
C ALA A 66 -2.39 8.53 -3.57
N SER A 67 -2.32 7.36 -2.93
CA SER A 67 -1.22 7.04 -2.00
C SER A 67 0.16 7.04 -2.68
N PHE A 68 0.26 6.54 -3.91
CA PHE A 68 1.51 6.60 -4.67
C PHE A 68 1.92 8.05 -4.98
N ILE A 69 0.98 8.93 -5.32
CA ILE A 69 1.25 10.35 -5.60
C ILE A 69 1.75 11.06 -4.33
N VAL A 70 1.08 10.85 -3.20
CA VAL A 70 1.50 11.41 -1.90
C VAL A 70 2.88 10.90 -1.51
N GLY A 71 3.15 9.59 -1.66
CA GLY A 71 4.45 8.99 -1.40
C GLY A 71 5.58 9.50 -2.31
N CYS A 72 5.24 9.96 -3.52
CA CYS A 72 6.18 10.53 -4.48
C CYS A 72 6.32 12.05 -4.39
N LYS A 73 5.81 12.66 -3.32
CA LYS A 73 5.83 14.13 -3.12
C LYS A 73 5.25 14.92 -4.30
N ASN A 74 4.13 14.45 -4.87
CA ASN A 74 3.46 15.06 -6.03
C ASN A 74 4.23 15.03 -7.37
N SER A 75 5.31 14.25 -7.50
CA SER A 75 5.98 14.10 -8.81
C SER A 75 5.29 13.02 -9.64
N LEU A 76 4.59 13.43 -10.70
CA LEU A 76 3.92 12.52 -11.64
C LEU A 76 4.89 11.54 -12.31
N GLU A 77 6.07 12.02 -12.73
CA GLU A 77 7.09 11.22 -13.39
C GLU A 77 7.61 10.13 -12.46
N ARG A 78 7.88 10.49 -11.19
CA ARG A 78 8.33 9.55 -10.17
C ARG A 78 7.24 8.55 -9.82
N SER A 79 5.98 8.98 -9.73
CA SER A 79 4.84 8.09 -9.50
C SER A 79 4.69 7.05 -10.61
N LYS A 80 4.86 7.42 -11.87
CA LYS A 80 4.84 6.47 -13.00
C LYS A 80 5.95 5.42 -12.89
N GLN A 81 7.17 5.86 -12.61
CA GLN A 81 8.32 4.96 -12.46
C GLN A 81 8.16 3.97 -11.30
N ILE A 82 7.73 4.46 -10.13
CA ILE A 82 7.52 3.60 -8.95
C ILE A 82 6.35 2.66 -9.18
N LEU A 83 5.27 3.12 -9.82
CA LEU A 83 4.12 2.29 -10.13
C LEU A 83 4.46 1.16 -11.11
N ASP A 84 5.19 1.50 -12.18
CA ASP A 84 5.68 0.52 -13.15
C ASP A 84 6.60 -0.52 -12.49
N ALA A 85 7.58 -0.06 -11.72
CA ALA A 85 8.47 -0.94 -10.96
C ALA A 85 7.70 -1.83 -9.97
N TYR A 86 6.67 -1.29 -9.30
CA TYR A 86 5.83 -2.04 -8.37
C TYR A 86 5.09 -3.19 -9.07
N LEU A 87 4.44 -2.91 -10.20
CA LEU A 87 3.68 -3.90 -10.96
C LEU A 87 4.59 -4.93 -11.64
N THR A 88 5.70 -4.49 -12.20
CA THR A 88 6.71 -5.35 -12.84
C THR A 88 7.35 -6.29 -11.82
N ASN A 89 7.76 -5.81 -10.65
CA ASN A 89 8.35 -6.66 -9.61
C ASN A 89 7.37 -7.74 -9.13
N ARG A 90 6.09 -7.41 -8.99
CA ARG A 90 5.07 -8.39 -8.59
C ARG A 90 4.83 -9.47 -9.63
N THR A 91 4.99 -9.13 -10.91
CA THR A 91 4.85 -10.08 -12.03
C THR A 91 6.11 -10.93 -12.21
N SER A 92 7.29 -10.31 -12.08
CA SER A 92 8.59 -10.97 -12.30
C SER A 92 9.00 -11.92 -11.18
N CYS A 93 8.56 -11.68 -9.95
CA CYS A 93 8.98 -12.44 -8.77
C CYS A 93 7.78 -13.08 -8.03
N PRO A 94 7.02 -13.99 -8.68
CA PRO A 94 5.87 -14.61 -8.05
C PRO A 94 6.23 -15.39 -6.78
N GLU A 95 7.45 -15.88 -6.61
CA GLU A 95 7.92 -16.58 -5.42
C GLU A 95 7.81 -15.76 -4.13
N PHE A 96 8.00 -14.43 -4.21
CA PHE A 96 7.87 -13.54 -3.06
C PHE A 96 6.44 -13.01 -2.89
N TYR A 97 5.74 -12.78 -4.01
CA TYR A 97 4.45 -12.07 -3.98
C TYR A 97 3.23 -13.00 -4.02
N SER A 98 3.37 -14.24 -4.50
CA SER A 98 2.34 -15.29 -4.52
C SER A 98 2.37 -16.12 -3.23
N SER A 99 1.30 -16.86 -2.92
CA SER A 99 1.28 -17.86 -1.82
C SER A 99 1.34 -17.32 -0.38
N ARG A 100 0.91 -16.08 -0.13
CA ARG A 100 0.80 -15.48 1.23
C ARG A 100 -0.45 -15.95 1.98
N ASP A 101 -0.62 -17.27 2.12
CA ASP A 101 -1.69 -17.83 2.94
C ASP A 101 -1.23 -17.93 4.42
N PRO A 102 -1.86 -17.20 5.35
CA PRO A 102 -1.54 -17.30 6.77
C PRO A 102 -1.79 -18.71 7.36
N CYS A 103 -2.59 -19.53 6.69
CA CYS A 103 -2.83 -20.92 7.07
C CYS A 103 -1.76 -21.89 6.57
N ASN A 104 -0.91 -21.49 5.63
CA ASN A 104 0.13 -22.37 5.10
C ASN A 104 1.22 -22.64 6.17
N PRO A 105 1.51 -23.90 6.51
CA PRO A 105 2.47 -24.24 7.56
C PRO A 105 3.91 -23.78 7.25
N THR A 106 4.29 -23.74 5.97
CA THR A 106 5.60 -23.26 5.52
C THR A 106 5.71 -21.75 5.74
N PHE A 107 4.69 -20.99 5.34
CA PHE A 107 4.63 -19.54 5.54
C PHE A 107 4.66 -19.17 7.04
N ARG A 108 3.89 -19.87 7.88
CA ARG A 108 3.91 -19.66 9.33
C ARG A 108 5.26 -19.95 9.97
N ARG A 109 5.97 -20.98 9.50
CA ARG A 109 7.31 -21.31 10.00
C ARG A 109 8.30 -20.20 9.64
N GLN A 110 8.25 -19.70 8.42
CA GLN A 110 9.09 -18.59 7.96
C GLN A 110 8.78 -17.29 8.70
N ASN A 111 7.50 -16.93 8.84
CA ASN A 111 7.08 -15.70 9.52
C ASN A 111 7.44 -15.65 11.01
N LYS A 112 7.68 -16.80 11.67
CA LYS A 112 8.19 -16.83 13.05
C LYS A 112 9.65 -16.38 13.17
N LEU A 113 10.43 -16.49 12.10
CA LEU A 113 11.82 -16.04 12.07
C LEU A 113 11.92 -14.53 11.77
N PHE A 114 10.98 -14.02 10.96
CA PHE A 114 10.88 -12.60 10.66
C PHE A 114 10.08 -11.88 11.75
N GLN A 115 10.74 -11.53 12.85
CA GLN A 115 10.19 -10.59 13.83
C GLN A 115 10.51 -9.15 13.42
N TYR A 116 9.50 -8.44 12.93
CA TYR A 116 9.53 -6.98 12.91
C TYR A 116 8.98 -6.49 14.25
N ILE A 117 9.75 -5.64 14.93
CA ILE A 117 9.29 -4.97 16.17
C ILE A 117 8.92 -3.55 15.75
N VAL A 118 7.67 -3.17 16.01
CA VAL A 118 7.30 -1.75 15.93
C VAL A 118 7.99 -1.05 17.09
N LEU A 119 8.79 -0.02 16.78
CA LEU A 119 9.39 0.79 17.83
C LEU A 119 8.27 1.50 18.59
N PRO A 120 8.28 1.50 19.93
CA PRO A 120 7.37 2.33 20.69
C PRO A 120 7.68 3.79 20.36
N GLY A 121 6.72 4.44 19.70
CA GLY A 121 6.71 5.88 19.41
C GLY A 121 5.87 6.63 20.42
#